data_AF-A0A7S4HJ23-F1
#
_entry.id   AF-A0A7S4HJ23-F1
#
_cell.length_a   1.000
_cell.length_b   1.000
_cell.length_c   1.000
_cell.angle_alpha   90.00
_cell.angle_beta   90.00
_cell.angle_gamma   90.00
#
_symmetry.space_group_name_H-M   'P 1'
#
loop_
_entity.id
_entity.type
_entity.pdbx_description
1 polymer ?
#
loop_
_entity_poly.entity_id
_entity_poly.type
_entity_poly.pdbx_seq_one_letter_code
_entity_poly.pdbx_strand_id
1 'polypeptide(L)'
;MGVKYVHGAPIGARRDERTGMVLSVDVEERSVRTRNISRYSVGQIVNAAGAHASSVMDLLAGTGAPLVHPLPVRPRKRCIFFFHCSAPHGVPPVAPLTVDSSLVYFRSEGSSESANFLCGVSPMEDEDRDCHDDAGLDYVDHHLFEDRIWPALFHRVPAFGEIKVRSSWAGLYDYNTIDQNAIIGFHPEVPNIVMANGFSGHGLQHSPAAGRAAAELLEQRMFRTLDLHIFSFERVLKGEAVFEHGIV
;
A
#
# COMPACT_ATOMS: atom_id res chain seq x y z
N MET A 1 27.65 -9.85 2.84
CA MET A 1 27.00 -9.01 1.80
C MET A 1 26.55 -7.73 2.47
N GLY A 2 27.01 -6.58 2.00
CA GLY A 2 26.61 -5.28 2.56
C GLY A 2 25.37 -4.77 1.84
N VAL A 3 24.40 -4.26 2.59
CA VAL A 3 23.29 -3.47 2.03
C VAL A 3 23.78 -2.02 1.97
N LYS A 4 23.75 -1.40 0.79
CA LYS A 4 23.95 0.04 0.65
C LYS A 4 22.59 0.70 0.55
N TYR A 5 22.22 1.44 1.60
CA TYR A 5 21.05 2.31 1.53
C TYR A 5 21.38 3.56 0.72
N VAL A 6 20.50 3.93 -0.20
CA VAL A 6 20.62 5.13 -1.05
C VAL A 6 19.44 6.03 -0.75
N HIS A 7 19.69 7.27 -0.34
CA HIS A 7 18.66 8.27 -0.09
C HIS A 7 18.46 9.12 -1.36
N GLY A 8 17.46 8.79 -2.18
CA GLY A 8 17.14 9.55 -3.39
C GLY A 8 15.92 9.02 -4.11
N ALA A 9 15.52 9.71 -5.18
CA ALA A 9 14.41 9.32 -6.04
C ALA A 9 14.92 8.75 -7.37
N PRO A 10 14.40 7.61 -7.86
CA PRO A 10 14.70 7.18 -9.21
C PRO A 10 14.15 8.21 -10.20
N ILE A 11 14.96 8.62 -11.18
CA ILE A 11 14.59 9.60 -12.21
C ILE A 11 14.70 9.07 -13.64
N GLY A 12 15.29 7.89 -13.82
CA GLY A 12 15.37 7.23 -15.11
C GLY A 12 15.98 5.84 -15.01
N ALA A 13 15.81 5.07 -16.08
CA ALA A 13 16.39 3.75 -16.21
C ALA A 13 16.91 3.51 -17.63
N ARG A 14 17.96 2.68 -17.74
CA ARG A 14 18.42 2.16 -19.04
C ARG A 14 17.98 0.72 -19.18
N ARG A 15 17.46 0.39 -20.35
CA ARG A 15 17.04 -0.97 -20.69
C ARG A 15 17.87 -1.54 -21.83
N ASP A 16 18.03 -2.84 -21.80
CA ASP A 16 18.54 -3.61 -22.94
C ASP A 16 17.41 -3.79 -23.97
N GLU A 17 17.62 -3.30 -25.19
CA GLU A 17 16.59 -3.30 -26.24
C GLU A 17 16.16 -4.71 -26.68
N ARG A 18 17.04 -5.71 -26.52
CA ARG A 18 16.80 -7.08 -26.98
C ARG A 18 16.07 -7.91 -25.92
N THR A 19 16.44 -7.75 -24.66
CA THR A 19 15.94 -8.56 -23.54
C THR A 19 14.89 -7.83 -22.72
N GLY A 20 14.77 -6.51 -22.85
CA GLY A 20 13.88 -5.69 -22.04
C GLY A 20 14.32 -5.53 -20.58
N MET A 21 15.47 -6.09 -20.18
CA MET A 21 15.98 -5.99 -18.80
C MET A 21 16.42 -4.56 -18.47
N VAL A 22 16.19 -4.14 -17.23
CA VAL A 22 16.78 -2.90 -16.71
C VAL A 22 18.26 -3.16 -16.40
N LEU A 23 19.15 -2.36 -16.99
CA LEU A 23 20.60 -2.45 -16.81
C LEU A 23 21.10 -1.51 -15.73
N SER A 24 20.48 -0.33 -15.60
CA SER A 24 20.84 0.65 -14.60
C SER A 24 19.70 1.58 -14.25
N VAL A 25 19.72 2.12 -13.02
CA VAL A 25 18.79 3.14 -12.54
C VAL A 25 19.58 4.41 -12.18
N ASP A 26 19.10 5.54 -12.66
CA ASP A 26 19.60 6.87 -12.30
C ASP A 26 18.80 7.38 -11.09
N VAL A 27 19.50 7.71 -10.01
CA VAL A 27 18.90 8.17 -8.75
C VAL A 27 19.34 9.60 -8.48
N GLU A 28 18.37 10.50 -8.31
CA GLU A 28 18.58 11.88 -7.87
C GLU A 28 18.61 11.93 -6.35
N GLU A 29 19.77 12.28 -5.79
CA GLU A 29 19.94 12.57 -4.37
C GLU A 29 19.83 14.09 -4.18
N ARG A 30 18.75 14.54 -3.51
CA ARG A 30 18.56 15.95 -3.18
C ARG A 30 19.19 16.28 -1.83
N SER A 31 20.19 17.15 -1.84
CA SER A 31 20.64 17.85 -0.64
C SER A 31 20.19 19.31 -0.67
N VAL A 32 20.23 20.00 0.47
CA VAL A 32 19.84 21.43 0.60
C VAL A 32 20.60 22.35 -0.39
N ARG A 33 21.76 21.92 -0.90
CA ARG A 33 22.65 22.76 -1.73
C ARG A 33 23.04 22.16 -3.09
N THR A 34 22.83 20.86 -3.31
CA THR A 34 23.26 20.18 -4.53
C THR A 34 22.24 19.16 -5.00
N ARG A 35 22.12 19.03 -6.32
CA ARG A 35 21.48 17.88 -6.97
C ARG A 35 22.61 17.00 -7.48
N ASN A 36 22.66 15.75 -7.01
CA ASN A 36 23.62 14.78 -7.48
C ASN A 36 22.87 13.61 -8.11
N ILE A 37 23.31 13.16 -9.28
CA ILE A 37 22.71 12.03 -9.98
C ILE A 37 23.73 10.91 -10.01
N SER A 38 23.38 9.81 -9.35
CA SER A 38 24.20 8.60 -9.29
C SER A 38 23.55 7.51 -10.13
N ARG A 39 24.32 6.87 -11.00
CA ARG A 39 23.87 5.69 -11.77
C ARG A 39 24.27 4.42 -11.06
N TYR A 40 23.31 3.51 -10.88
CA TYR A 40 23.52 2.20 -10.28
C TYR A 40 23.27 1.12 -11.33
N SER A 41 24.28 0.31 -11.63
CA SER A 41 24.09 -0.91 -12.42
C SER A 41 23.32 -1.94 -11.59
N VAL A 42 22.32 -2.57 -12.19
CA VAL A 42 21.43 -3.51 -11.51
C VAL A 42 21.29 -4.79 -12.32
N GLY A 43 21.34 -5.94 -11.64
CA GLY A 43 21.03 -7.24 -12.25
C GLY A 43 19.55 -7.60 -12.10
N GLN A 44 18.97 -7.27 -10.95
CA GLN A 44 17.58 -7.50 -10.60
C GLN A 44 17.05 -6.34 -9.77
N ILE A 45 15.72 -6.16 -9.77
CA ILE A 45 15.03 -5.07 -9.08
C ILE A 45 13.81 -5.65 -8.34
N VAL A 46 13.49 -5.08 -7.17
CA VAL A 46 12.19 -5.29 -6.52
C VAL A 46 11.43 -3.97 -6.51
N ASN A 47 10.25 -3.94 -7.12
CA ASN A 47 9.32 -2.81 -7.02
C ASN A 47 8.39 -3.02 -5.81
N ALA A 48 8.83 -2.50 -4.67
CA ALA A 48 8.07 -2.41 -3.42
C ALA A 48 7.70 -0.95 -3.09
N ALA A 49 7.45 -0.11 -4.11
CA ALA A 49 7.24 1.32 -3.94
C ALA A 49 5.80 1.72 -3.53
N GLY A 50 5.01 0.77 -3.02
CA GLY A 50 3.64 1.00 -2.52
C GLY A 50 2.79 1.79 -3.52
N ALA A 51 2.23 2.91 -3.07
CA ALA A 51 1.34 3.77 -3.86
C ALA A 51 2.01 4.36 -5.11
N HIS A 52 3.36 4.40 -5.15
CA HIS A 52 4.16 4.85 -6.28
C HIS A 52 4.64 3.70 -7.18
N ALA A 53 4.18 2.47 -6.97
CA ALA A 53 4.64 1.32 -7.72
C ALA A 53 4.41 1.46 -9.22
N SER A 54 3.27 2.01 -9.66
CA SER A 54 3.00 2.22 -11.09
C SER A 54 3.96 3.25 -11.70
N SER A 55 4.17 4.41 -11.05
CA SER A 55 5.09 5.43 -11.57
C SER A 55 6.54 4.93 -11.61
N VAL A 56 6.95 4.13 -10.62
CA VAL A 56 8.27 3.47 -10.62
C VAL A 56 8.35 2.46 -11.76
N MET A 57 7.28 1.68 -12.00
CA MET A 57 7.23 0.72 -13.09
C MET A 57 7.37 1.40 -14.46
N ASP A 58 6.65 2.49 -14.68
CA ASP A 58 6.72 3.28 -15.93
C ASP A 58 8.13 3.86 -16.14
N LEU A 59 8.74 4.39 -15.08
CA LEU A 59 10.12 4.88 -15.12
C LEU A 59 11.12 3.77 -15.47
N LEU A 60 10.96 2.60 -14.85
CA LEU A 60 11.82 1.44 -15.10
C LEU A 60 11.60 0.83 -16.49
N ALA A 61 10.40 0.97 -17.05
CA ALA A 61 10.10 0.63 -18.44
C ALA A 61 10.82 1.57 -19.43
N GLY A 62 11.31 2.71 -18.97
CA GLY A 62 12.11 3.68 -19.74
C GLY A 62 11.24 4.54 -20.66
N THR A 63 11.88 5.44 -21.40
CA THR A 63 11.21 6.39 -22.31
C THR A 63 10.83 5.78 -23.67
N GLY A 64 10.80 4.45 -23.76
CA GLY A 64 10.42 3.74 -24.98
C GLY A 64 8.91 3.73 -25.18
N ALA A 65 8.40 2.71 -25.88
CA ALA A 65 6.96 2.48 -25.91
C ALA A 65 6.43 2.22 -24.48
N PRO A 66 5.23 2.73 -24.14
CA PRO A 66 4.55 2.37 -22.89
C PRO A 66 4.43 0.85 -22.75
N LEU A 67 4.38 0.37 -21.50
CA LEU A 67 4.08 -1.02 -21.22
C LEU A 67 2.71 -1.38 -21.84
N VAL A 68 2.65 -2.53 -22.50
CA VAL A 68 1.38 -3.05 -23.03
C VAL A 68 0.46 -3.41 -21.87
N HIS A 69 1.02 -3.92 -20.77
CA HIS A 69 0.33 -4.27 -19.54
C HIS A 69 0.88 -3.40 -18.40
N PRO A 70 0.34 -2.19 -18.20
CA PRO A 70 0.76 -1.35 -17.09
C PRO A 70 0.40 -1.98 -15.74
N LEU A 71 1.15 -1.64 -14.69
CA LEU A 71 0.87 -2.10 -13.34
C LEU A 71 -0.43 -1.45 -12.83
N PRO A 72 -1.48 -2.22 -12.48
CA PRO A 72 -2.78 -1.66 -12.12
C PRO A 72 -2.86 -1.23 -10.64
N VAL A 73 -1.82 -0.54 -10.16
CA VAL A 73 -1.75 -0.05 -8.77
C VAL A 73 -1.87 1.46 -8.76
N ARG A 74 -2.88 1.98 -8.06
CA ARG A 74 -3.17 3.41 -7.95
C ARG A 74 -3.02 3.89 -6.51
N PRO A 75 -2.51 5.12 -6.31
CA PRO A 75 -2.46 5.72 -5.00
C PRO A 75 -3.87 6.17 -4.59
N ARG A 76 -4.39 5.66 -3.48
CA ARG A 76 -5.65 6.13 -2.88
C ARG A 76 -5.39 6.77 -1.53
N LYS A 77 -6.23 7.71 -1.13
CA LYS A 77 -6.16 8.34 0.20
C LYS A 77 -6.92 7.49 1.21
N ARG A 78 -6.34 7.28 2.39
CA ARG A 78 -7.03 6.68 3.54
C ARG A 78 -6.86 7.56 4.76
N CYS A 79 -7.96 7.83 5.46
CA CYS A 79 -7.99 8.65 6.65
C CYS A 79 -8.18 7.78 7.89
N ILE A 80 -7.30 7.96 8.87
CA ILE A 80 -7.34 7.26 10.15
C ILE A 80 -7.68 8.26 11.24
N PHE A 81 -8.53 7.84 12.17
CA PHE A 81 -8.91 8.62 13.34
C PHE A 81 -8.51 7.88 14.61
N PHE A 82 -7.83 8.60 15.50
CA PHE A 82 -7.47 8.15 16.82
C PHE A 82 -8.35 8.87 17.84
N PHE A 83 -9.02 8.10 18.69
CA PHE A 83 -9.98 8.66 19.63
C PHE A 83 -9.90 8.01 21.00
N HIS A 84 -10.42 8.73 21.99
CA HIS A 84 -10.54 8.29 23.37
C HIS A 84 -12.02 8.33 23.80
N CYS A 85 -12.46 7.35 24.59
CA CYS A 85 -13.81 7.32 25.14
C CYS A 85 -13.76 7.19 26.67
N SER A 86 -14.25 8.20 27.39
CA SER A 86 -14.22 8.26 28.86
C SER A 86 -15.54 7.83 29.52
N ALA A 87 -16.46 7.22 28.76
CA ALA A 87 -17.73 6.78 29.32
C ALA A 87 -17.47 5.79 30.48
N PRO A 88 -18.18 5.93 31.61
CA PRO A 88 -17.88 5.18 32.83
C PRO A 88 -18.13 3.67 32.69
N HIS A 89 -19.00 3.28 31.78
CA HIS A 89 -19.42 1.90 31.54
C HIS A 89 -19.62 1.63 30.05
N GLY A 90 -19.51 0.36 29.65
CA GLY A 90 -19.81 -0.08 28.28
C GLY A 90 -18.70 0.16 27.25
N VAL A 91 -17.61 0.83 27.62
CA VAL A 91 -16.39 0.91 26.79
C VAL A 91 -15.67 -0.44 26.86
N PRO A 92 -15.36 -1.09 25.72
CA PRO A 92 -14.62 -2.34 25.73
C PRO A 92 -13.18 -2.10 26.22
N PRO A 93 -12.68 -2.86 27.22
CA PRO A 93 -11.31 -2.71 27.70
C PRO A 93 -10.28 -3.09 26.63
N VAL A 94 -10.62 -4.08 25.78
CA VAL A 94 -9.87 -4.43 24.58
C VAL A 94 -10.86 -4.73 23.47
N ALA A 95 -10.67 -4.09 22.32
CA ALA A 95 -11.35 -4.40 21.08
C ALA A 95 -10.33 -4.97 20.09
N PRO A 96 -10.49 -6.23 19.63
CA PRO A 96 -9.75 -6.71 18.46
C PRO A 96 -10.13 -5.86 17.24
N LEU A 97 -9.40 -6.01 16.13
CA LEU A 97 -9.84 -5.42 14.86
C LEU A 97 -11.25 -5.89 14.55
N THR A 98 -12.19 -4.97 14.72
CA THR A 98 -13.62 -5.21 14.59
C THR A 98 -14.08 -4.43 13.38
N VAL A 99 -14.56 -5.15 12.37
CA VAL A 99 -15.16 -4.58 11.17
C VAL A 99 -16.67 -4.76 11.28
N ASP A 100 -17.41 -3.67 11.23
CA ASP A 100 -18.87 -3.72 11.23
C ASP A 100 -19.42 -3.95 9.80
N SER A 101 -20.71 -4.26 9.69
CA SER A 101 -21.41 -4.42 8.40
C SER A 101 -21.37 -3.19 7.48
N SER A 102 -21.15 -1.98 8.00
CA SER A 102 -20.96 -0.77 7.21
C SER A 102 -19.51 -0.58 6.73
N LEU A 103 -18.64 -1.57 7.01
CA LEU A 103 -17.20 -1.54 6.78
C LEU A 103 -16.47 -0.50 7.64
N VAL A 104 -17.10 0.09 8.66
CA VAL A 104 -16.35 0.87 9.64
C VAL A 104 -15.59 -0.10 10.52
N TYR A 105 -14.29 0.12 10.68
CA TYR A 105 -13.48 -0.68 11.59
C TYR A 105 -13.03 0.13 12.80
N PHE A 106 -12.82 -0.57 13.90
CA PHE A 106 -12.08 -0.03 15.04
C PHE A 106 -11.29 -1.12 15.77
N ARG A 107 -10.26 -0.70 16.51
CA ARG A 107 -9.51 -1.55 17.45
C ARG A 107 -8.95 -0.71 18.59
N SER A 108 -8.63 -1.35 19.71
CA SER A 108 -7.91 -0.68 20.79
C SER A 108 -6.49 -0.30 20.35
N GLU A 109 -5.98 0.79 20.92
CA GLU A 109 -4.63 1.31 20.71
C GLU A 109 -3.99 1.63 22.06
N GLY A 110 -2.84 1.01 22.38
CA GLY A 110 -2.23 1.11 23.70
C GLY A 110 -2.73 0.06 24.70
N SER A 111 -2.61 0.35 26.00
CA SER A 111 -3.00 -0.59 27.06
C SER A 111 -4.53 -0.73 27.20
N SER A 112 -4.98 -1.81 27.82
CA SER A 112 -6.40 -2.08 28.09
C SER A 112 -7.09 -1.07 29.02
N GLU A 113 -6.31 -0.22 29.70
CA GLU A 113 -6.80 0.81 30.61
C GLU A 113 -6.86 2.19 29.93
N SER A 114 -6.31 2.32 28.72
CA SER A 114 -6.17 3.61 28.05
C SER A 114 -7.48 4.16 27.48
N ALA A 115 -8.46 3.28 27.23
CA ALA A 115 -9.70 3.57 26.51
C ALA A 115 -9.48 4.34 25.20
N ASN A 116 -8.36 4.04 24.55
CA ASN A 116 -7.94 4.62 23.27
C ASN A 116 -8.17 3.63 22.13
N PHE A 117 -8.55 4.16 20.98
CA PHE A 117 -8.95 3.39 19.82
C PHE A 117 -8.48 4.05 18.52
N LEU A 118 -8.29 3.22 17.51
CA LEU A 118 -8.14 3.63 16.12
C LEU A 118 -9.35 3.16 15.34
N CYS A 119 -9.81 3.99 14.40
CA CYS A 119 -10.85 3.64 13.46
C CYS A 119 -10.60 4.25 12.08
N GLY A 120 -11.34 3.73 11.12
CA GLY A 120 -11.32 4.20 9.74
C GLY A 120 -12.43 3.52 8.94
N VAL A 121 -12.55 3.97 7.70
CA VAL A 121 -13.43 3.38 6.69
C VAL A 121 -12.85 3.73 5.32
N SER A 122 -12.93 2.83 4.35
CA SER A 122 -12.70 3.23 2.96
C SER A 122 -13.78 4.23 2.51
N PRO A 123 -13.41 5.30 1.79
CA PRO A 123 -14.40 6.16 1.13
C PRO A 123 -15.30 5.36 0.19
N MET A 124 -16.48 5.91 -0.13
CA MET A 124 -17.32 5.32 -1.17
C MET A 124 -16.64 5.45 -2.54
N GLU A 125 -17.01 4.60 -3.49
CA GLU A 125 -16.35 4.51 -4.81
C GLU A 125 -16.33 5.85 -5.57
N ASP A 126 -17.36 6.68 -5.42
CA ASP A 126 -17.45 8.00 -6.04
C ASP A 126 -16.58 9.09 -5.37
N GLU A 127 -16.18 8.84 -4.12
CA GLU A 127 -15.27 9.68 -3.33
C GLU A 127 -13.82 9.15 -3.32
N ASP A 128 -13.60 7.86 -3.60
CA ASP A 128 -12.28 7.20 -3.52
C ASP A 128 -11.40 7.47 -4.76
N ARG A 129 -10.97 8.72 -4.95
CA ARG A 129 -10.19 9.18 -6.11
C ARG A 129 -8.69 8.89 -6.01
N ASP A 130 -8.00 8.89 -7.16
CA ASP A 130 -6.54 8.75 -7.19
C ASP A 130 -5.92 9.98 -6.49
N CYS A 131 -4.99 9.74 -5.56
CA CYS A 131 -4.29 10.78 -4.81
C CYS A 131 -2.84 10.85 -5.26
N HIS A 132 -2.53 11.78 -6.17
CA HIS A 132 -1.22 11.85 -6.83
C HIS A 132 -0.22 12.82 -6.18
N ASP A 133 -0.68 13.67 -5.26
CA ASP A 133 0.17 14.63 -4.57
C ASP A 133 0.05 14.50 -3.04
N ASP A 134 1.13 14.85 -2.36
CA ASP A 134 1.19 14.84 -0.90
C ASP A 134 0.30 15.93 -0.29
N ALA A 135 0.01 17.00 -1.04
CA ALA A 135 -0.87 18.08 -0.59
C ALA A 135 -2.29 17.59 -0.30
N GLY A 136 -2.78 16.59 -1.04
CA GLY A 136 -4.04 15.92 -0.77
C GLY A 136 -4.08 15.17 0.57
N LEU A 137 -2.92 14.90 1.18
CA LEU A 137 -2.78 14.23 2.48
C LEU A 137 -2.70 15.21 3.66
N ASP A 138 -2.37 16.48 3.41
CA ASP A 138 -2.28 17.52 4.45
C ASP A 138 -3.63 17.75 5.15
N TYR A 139 -4.72 17.44 4.46
CA TYR A 139 -6.08 17.59 4.98
C TYR A 139 -6.73 16.22 5.16
N VAL A 140 -7.22 15.95 6.36
CA VAL A 140 -8.01 14.75 6.65
C VAL A 140 -9.46 14.99 6.27
N ASP A 141 -10.09 14.00 5.64
CA ASP A 141 -11.49 14.04 5.25
C ASP A 141 -12.38 13.76 6.47
N HIS A 142 -12.54 14.77 7.33
CA HIS A 142 -13.25 14.66 8.61
C HIS A 142 -14.74 14.29 8.48
N HIS A 143 -15.36 14.55 7.32
CA HIS A 143 -16.74 14.13 7.05
C HIS A 143 -16.90 12.61 7.13
N LEU A 144 -15.86 11.82 6.79
CA LEU A 144 -15.87 10.37 6.98
C LEU A 144 -16.11 10.01 8.45
N PHE A 145 -15.57 10.78 9.38
CA PHE A 145 -15.77 10.55 10.80
C PHE A 145 -17.21 10.87 11.23
N GLU A 146 -17.69 12.06 10.87
CA GLU A 146 -18.99 12.60 11.30
C GLU A 146 -20.16 11.83 10.68
N ASP A 147 -20.10 11.56 9.38
CA ASP A 147 -21.22 11.05 8.60
C ASP A 147 -21.28 9.52 8.59
N ARG A 148 -20.15 8.84 8.80
CA ARG A 148 -20.05 7.38 8.66
C ARG A 148 -19.51 6.66 9.89
N ILE A 149 -18.32 7.02 10.33
CA ILE A 149 -17.62 6.27 11.40
C ILE A 149 -18.37 6.42 12.72
N TRP A 150 -18.63 7.64 13.18
CA TRP A 150 -19.22 7.85 14.49
C TRP A 150 -20.63 7.24 14.62
N PRO A 151 -21.55 7.40 13.66
CA PRO A 151 -22.84 6.70 13.69
C PRO A 151 -22.72 5.18 13.80
N ALA A 152 -21.83 4.56 13.01
CA ALA A 152 -21.61 3.12 13.04
C ALA A 152 -21.01 2.65 14.39
N LEU A 153 -20.02 3.38 14.90
CA LEU A 153 -19.41 3.12 16.20
C LEU A 153 -20.41 3.21 17.35
N PHE A 154 -21.23 4.27 17.38
CA PHE A 154 -22.26 4.46 18.41
C PHE A 154 -23.31 3.35 18.35
N HIS A 155 -23.77 2.99 17.16
CA HIS A 155 -24.72 1.88 16.99
C HIS A 155 -24.16 0.56 17.51
N ARG A 156 -22.86 0.28 17.28
CA ARG A 156 -22.20 -0.94 17.70
C ARG A 156 -21.88 -0.96 19.21
N VAL A 157 -21.43 0.17 19.76
CA VAL A 157 -21.02 0.34 21.15
C VAL A 157 -21.62 1.66 21.66
N PRO A 158 -22.79 1.65 22.32
CA PRO A 158 -23.47 2.88 22.74
C PRO A 158 -22.63 3.82 23.60
N ALA A 159 -21.67 3.30 24.37
CA ALA A 159 -20.73 4.10 25.15
C ALA A 159 -19.89 5.07 24.28
N PHE A 160 -19.68 4.73 23.00
CA PHE A 160 -19.00 5.58 22.03
C PHE A 160 -19.77 6.87 21.64
N GLY A 161 -20.94 7.11 22.23
CA GLY A 161 -21.56 8.44 22.22
C GLY A 161 -20.71 9.52 22.89
N GLU A 162 -19.75 9.15 23.75
CA GLU A 162 -18.84 10.06 24.45
C GLU A 162 -17.40 10.09 23.86
N ILE A 163 -17.25 9.72 22.59
CA ILE A 163 -15.95 9.76 21.91
C ILE A 163 -15.39 11.19 21.84
N LYS A 164 -14.08 11.33 22.05
CA LYS A 164 -13.29 12.50 21.67
C LYS A 164 -12.18 12.09 20.71
N VAL A 165 -12.25 12.58 19.47
CA VAL A 165 -11.14 12.46 18.51
C VAL A 165 -9.93 13.23 19.06
N ARG A 166 -8.79 12.56 19.15
CA ARG A 166 -7.54 13.08 19.70
C ARG A 166 -6.54 13.46 18.61
N SER A 167 -6.52 12.69 17.53
CA SER A 167 -5.75 13.00 16.33
C SER A 167 -6.34 12.28 15.12
N SER A 168 -5.93 12.72 13.94
CA SER A 168 -6.26 12.09 12.68
C SER A 168 -5.17 12.37 11.67
N TRP A 169 -5.02 11.49 10.69
CA TRP A 169 -4.06 11.65 9.61
C TRP A 169 -4.55 10.98 8.34
N ALA A 170 -4.01 11.41 7.20
CA ALA A 170 -4.22 10.75 5.91
C ALA A 170 -2.91 10.10 5.45
N GLY A 171 -3.02 9.04 4.67
CA GLY A 171 -1.90 8.38 4.05
C GLY A 171 -2.26 7.78 2.70
N LEU A 172 -1.23 7.48 1.92
CA LEU A 172 -1.37 6.78 0.65
C LEU A 172 -1.55 5.28 0.86
N TYR A 173 -2.39 4.73 0.02
CA TYR A 173 -2.77 3.33 -0.01
C TYR A 173 -2.54 2.81 -1.43
N ASP A 174 -1.87 1.67 -1.56
CA ASP A 174 -1.54 1.06 -2.85
C ASP A 174 -2.69 0.16 -3.33
N TYR A 175 -3.65 0.78 -4.00
CA TYR A 175 -4.89 0.13 -4.42
C TYR A 175 -4.71 -0.59 -5.76
N ASN A 176 -4.82 -1.91 -5.75
CA ASN A 176 -4.90 -2.69 -6.99
C ASN A 176 -6.32 -2.54 -7.59
N THR A 177 -6.42 -1.88 -8.74
CA THR A 177 -7.70 -1.58 -9.39
C THR A 177 -8.39 -2.80 -10.02
N ILE A 178 -7.70 -3.93 -10.14
CA ILE A 178 -8.29 -5.16 -10.70
C ILE A 178 -9.12 -5.90 -9.66
N ASP A 179 -8.53 -6.13 -8.49
CA ASP A 179 -9.12 -7.03 -7.51
C ASP A 179 -8.76 -6.75 -6.05
N GLN A 180 -8.12 -5.61 -5.78
CA GLN A 180 -7.73 -5.21 -4.43
C GLN A 180 -6.84 -6.24 -3.73
N ASN A 181 -6.02 -6.97 -4.51
CA ASN A 181 -5.10 -7.96 -3.97
C ASN A 181 -3.66 -7.74 -4.42
N ALA A 182 -2.72 -8.30 -3.66
CA ALA A 182 -1.30 -8.13 -3.94
C ALA A 182 -0.91 -8.62 -5.35
N ILE A 183 0.13 -7.98 -5.89
CA ILE A 183 0.86 -8.42 -7.07
C ILE A 183 2.28 -8.78 -6.61
N ILE A 184 2.58 -10.08 -6.63
CA ILE A 184 3.87 -10.66 -6.23
C ILE A 184 4.37 -11.57 -7.35
N GLY A 185 5.48 -11.20 -7.99
CA GLY A 185 6.03 -11.98 -9.11
C GLY A 185 6.79 -11.14 -10.13
N PHE A 186 7.24 -11.77 -11.20
CA PHE A 186 7.91 -11.07 -12.30
C PHE A 186 6.91 -10.32 -13.19
N HIS A 187 7.31 -9.13 -13.67
CA HIS A 187 6.56 -8.44 -14.72
C HIS A 187 6.86 -9.08 -16.08
N PRO A 188 5.85 -9.35 -16.93
CA PRO A 188 6.04 -10.05 -18.22
C PRO A 188 6.95 -9.28 -19.19
N GLU A 189 6.91 -7.95 -19.15
CA GLU A 189 7.66 -7.09 -20.10
C GLU A 189 8.99 -6.57 -19.55
N VAL A 190 9.29 -6.76 -18.26
CA VAL A 190 10.54 -6.32 -17.62
C VAL A 190 11.13 -7.51 -16.85
N PRO A 191 11.92 -8.38 -17.50
CA PRO A 191 12.17 -9.74 -17.00
C PRO A 191 12.97 -9.85 -15.69
N ASN A 192 13.63 -8.77 -15.28
CA ASN A 192 14.44 -8.71 -14.07
C ASN A 192 13.83 -7.86 -12.96
N ILE A 193 12.54 -7.53 -13.04
CA ILE A 193 11.80 -6.88 -11.96
C ILE A 193 10.86 -7.86 -11.25
N VAL A 194 10.94 -7.93 -9.93
CA VAL A 194 9.96 -8.56 -9.06
C VAL A 194 9.05 -7.48 -8.51
N MET A 195 7.75 -7.63 -8.65
CA MET A 195 6.74 -6.78 -8.01
C MET A 195 6.43 -7.34 -6.63
N ALA A 196 6.23 -6.45 -5.66
CA ALA A 196 5.70 -6.74 -4.34
C ALA A 196 4.92 -5.51 -3.87
N ASN A 197 3.71 -5.32 -4.41
CA ASN A 197 2.90 -4.11 -4.24
C ASN A 197 1.41 -4.42 -4.47
N GLY A 198 0.56 -3.40 -4.42
CA GLY A 198 -0.88 -3.53 -4.66
C GLY A 198 -1.60 -4.22 -3.51
N PHE A 199 -1.04 -4.18 -2.30
CA PHE A 199 -1.55 -4.96 -1.17
C PHE A 199 -2.94 -4.54 -0.72
N SER A 200 -3.40 -3.35 -1.11
CA SER A 200 -4.75 -2.86 -0.87
C SER A 200 -5.18 -3.13 0.57
N GLY A 201 -4.38 -2.63 1.54
CA GLY A 201 -4.71 -2.68 2.98
C GLY A 201 -4.13 -3.86 3.75
N HIS A 202 -3.71 -4.92 3.06
CA HIS A 202 -3.14 -6.11 3.70
C HIS A 202 -1.63 -6.04 3.89
N GLY A 203 -0.99 -4.94 3.47
CA GLY A 203 0.47 -4.84 3.38
C GLY A 203 1.18 -5.14 4.70
N LEU A 204 0.64 -4.66 5.82
CA LEU A 204 1.22 -4.93 7.14
C LEU A 204 1.18 -6.43 7.48
N GLN A 205 0.06 -7.09 7.20
CA GLN A 205 -0.14 -8.53 7.46
C GLN A 205 0.69 -9.40 6.50
N HIS A 206 0.77 -9.01 5.23
CA HIS A 206 1.40 -9.80 4.17
C HIS A 206 2.91 -9.56 4.04
N SER A 207 3.44 -8.44 4.53
CA SER A 207 4.84 -8.04 4.32
C SER A 207 5.89 -9.12 4.68
N PRO A 208 5.76 -9.92 5.76
CA PRO A 208 6.78 -10.94 6.05
C PRO A 208 6.82 -12.06 4.99
N ALA A 209 5.64 -12.52 4.54
CA ALA A 209 5.53 -13.54 3.51
C ALA A 209 5.93 -12.98 2.12
N ALA A 210 5.50 -11.76 1.80
CA ALA A 210 5.84 -11.10 0.55
C ALA A 210 7.35 -10.84 0.42
N GLY A 211 8.02 -10.39 1.50
CA GLY A 211 9.47 -10.19 1.52
C GLY A 211 10.24 -11.49 1.30
N ARG A 212 9.80 -12.59 1.93
CA ARG A 212 10.37 -13.92 1.70
C ARG A 212 10.19 -14.37 0.25
N ALA A 213 8.97 -14.23 -0.28
CA ALA A 213 8.66 -14.61 -1.65
C ALA A 213 9.48 -13.82 -2.66
N ALA A 214 9.64 -12.50 -2.46
CA ALA A 214 10.50 -11.68 -3.31
C ALA A 214 11.96 -12.15 -3.27
N ALA A 215 12.50 -12.48 -2.09
CA ALA A 215 13.86 -13.02 -1.96
C ALA A 215 14.02 -14.36 -2.69
N GLU A 216 13.05 -15.28 -2.57
CA GLU A 216 13.07 -16.57 -3.27
C GLU A 216 12.98 -16.40 -4.79
N LEU A 217 12.15 -15.47 -5.28
CA LEU A 217 12.06 -15.15 -6.70
C LEU A 217 13.37 -14.56 -7.23
N LEU A 218 14.04 -13.68 -6.48
CA LEU A 218 15.32 -13.11 -6.88
C LEU A 218 16.41 -14.20 -6.98
N GLU A 219 16.55 -15.04 -5.95
CA GLU A 219 17.62 -16.04 -5.91
C GLU A 219 17.36 -17.26 -6.79
N GLN A 220 16.09 -17.71 -6.86
CA GLN A 220 15.74 -19.04 -7.36
C GLN A 220 14.73 -19.01 -8.50
N ARG A 221 14.17 -17.83 -8.82
CA ARG A 221 13.20 -17.61 -9.89
C ARG A 221 11.90 -18.41 -9.71
N MET A 222 11.62 -18.90 -8.50
CA MET A 222 10.41 -19.65 -8.16
C MET A 222 10.09 -19.48 -6.67
N PHE A 223 8.81 -19.60 -6.32
CA PHE A 223 8.40 -19.73 -4.92
C PHE A 223 8.89 -21.07 -4.34
N ARG A 224 9.29 -21.06 -3.07
CA ARG A 224 9.79 -22.26 -2.37
C ARG A 224 9.07 -22.54 -1.07
N THR A 225 8.99 -21.55 -0.19
CA THR A 225 8.42 -21.77 1.15
C THR A 225 6.90 -21.79 1.10
N LEU A 226 6.31 -20.89 0.31
CA LEU A 226 4.86 -20.75 0.16
C LEU A 226 4.55 -20.45 -1.30
N ASP A 227 3.62 -21.20 -1.88
CA ASP A 227 3.14 -20.95 -3.24
C ASP A 227 2.25 -19.71 -3.26
N LEU A 228 2.75 -18.62 -3.87
CA LEU A 228 2.05 -17.36 -4.04
C LEU A 228 1.69 -17.08 -5.51
N HIS A 229 1.59 -18.09 -6.38
CA HIS A 229 1.17 -17.88 -7.78
C HIS A 229 -0.20 -17.22 -7.91
N ILE A 230 -1.07 -17.38 -6.90
CA ILE A 230 -2.35 -16.66 -6.79
C ILE A 230 -2.20 -15.13 -6.77
N PHE A 231 -1.01 -14.60 -6.49
CA PHE A 231 -0.69 -13.17 -6.55
C PHE A 231 0.19 -12.79 -7.75
N SER A 232 0.49 -13.73 -8.65
CA SER A 232 1.33 -13.46 -9.81
C SER A 232 0.68 -12.50 -10.80
N PHE A 233 1.49 -11.76 -11.56
CA PHE A 233 0.97 -10.88 -12.62
C PHE A 233 0.27 -11.65 -13.75
N GLU A 234 0.59 -12.94 -13.92
CA GLU A 234 -0.03 -13.79 -14.93
C GLU A 234 -1.55 -13.87 -14.77
N ARG A 235 -2.05 -13.86 -13.53
CA ARG A 235 -3.50 -13.85 -13.26
C ARG A 235 -4.16 -12.58 -13.80
N VAL A 236 -3.47 -11.44 -13.74
CA VAL A 236 -3.95 -10.15 -14.25
C VAL A 236 -4.08 -10.22 -15.78
N LEU A 237 -3.09 -10.81 -16.44
CA LEU A 237 -3.11 -11.03 -17.89
C LEU A 237 -4.26 -11.96 -18.33
N LYS A 238 -4.59 -12.96 -17.52
CA LYS A 238 -5.67 -13.91 -17.79
C LYS A 238 -7.05 -13.40 -17.40
N GLY A 239 -7.15 -12.27 -16.71
CA GLY A 239 -8.42 -11.78 -16.15
C GLY A 239 -8.92 -12.63 -14.97
N GLU A 240 -8.04 -13.35 -14.29
CA GLU A 240 -8.33 -14.19 -13.13
C GLU A 240 -8.22 -13.35 -11.84
N ALA A 241 -9.19 -12.45 -11.66
CA ALA A 241 -9.29 -11.59 -10.48
C ALA A 241 -9.56 -12.41 -9.20
N VAL A 242 -8.89 -12.05 -8.11
CA VAL A 242 -9.03 -12.67 -6.78
C VAL A 242 -9.52 -11.59 -5.84
N PHE A 243 -10.80 -11.60 -5.50
CA PHE A 243 -11.39 -10.66 -4.54
C PHE A 243 -11.41 -11.26 -3.13
N GLU A 244 -11.14 -10.42 -2.13
CA GLU A 244 -11.36 -10.77 -0.72
C GLU A 244 -12.60 -10.03 -0.19
N HIS A 245 -13.46 -10.75 0.53
CA HIS A 245 -14.74 -10.22 1.01
C HIS A 245 -14.65 -9.46 2.35
N GLY A 246 -13.43 -9.29 2.90
CA GLY A 246 -13.19 -8.71 4.23
C GLY A 246 -12.30 -7.45 4.23
N ILE A 247 -12.06 -6.85 3.06
CA ILE A 247 -11.20 -5.66 2.93
C ILE A 247 -11.93 -4.41 3.43
N VAL A 248 -11.20 -3.55 4.15
CA VAL A 248 -11.68 -2.26 4.65
C VAL A 248 -10.75 -1.12 4.28
#